data_AF-A0A1C6ANV0-F1
#
_entry.id   AF-A0A1C6ANV0-F1
#
_cell.length_a   1.000
_cell.length_b   1.000
_cell.length_c   1.000
_cell.angle_alpha   90.00
_cell.angle_beta   90.00
_cell.angle_gamma   90.00
#
_symmetry.space_group_name_H-M   'P 1'
#
loop_
_entity.id
_entity.type
_entity.pdbx_description
1 polymer ?
#
loop_
_entity_poly.entity_id
_entity_poly.type
_entity_poly.pdbx_seq_one_letter_code
_entity_poly.pdbx_strand_id
1 'polypeptide(L)'
;MEQAQARVTVFFEDPFWVCVLEREENGRLSACKLTLGGEPTDGQMYELLLSCWRGLVFSPAVAARMRTDGGNPKRRQRTAASALENRGVGTKAQQALRIQREQGGRERKAARHARDEAEEERKFQLRQEKKKQKHRGR
;
A
#
# COMPACT_ATOMS: atom_id res chain seq x y z
N MET A 1 -18.06 2.15 -21.70
CA MET A 1 -17.91 1.79 -20.28
C MET A 1 -16.48 1.34 -20.08
N GLU A 2 -15.72 2.05 -19.25
CA GLU A 2 -14.40 1.55 -18.80
C GLU A 2 -14.62 0.29 -17.97
N GLN A 3 -13.88 -0.78 -18.26
CA GLN A 3 -13.90 -2.01 -17.49
C GLN A 3 -12.79 -1.94 -16.45
N ALA A 4 -13.18 -2.03 -15.17
CA ALA A 4 -12.26 -2.22 -14.07
C ALA A 4 -12.40 -3.66 -13.56
N GLN A 5 -11.27 -4.34 -13.33
CA GLN A 5 -11.24 -5.67 -12.72
C GLN A 5 -10.54 -5.58 -11.36
N ALA A 6 -11.10 -6.25 -10.36
CA ALA A 6 -10.49 -6.38 -9.05
C ALA A 6 -10.25 -7.86 -8.74
N ARG A 7 -9.12 -8.16 -8.10
CA ARG A 7 -8.77 -9.51 -7.62
C ARG A 7 -8.30 -9.43 -6.18
N VAL A 8 -8.80 -10.34 -5.36
CA VAL A 8 -8.34 -10.54 -3.99
C VAL A 8 -7.57 -11.84 -3.92
N THR A 9 -6.36 -11.79 -3.36
CA THR A 9 -5.52 -12.97 -3.12
C THR A 9 -5.19 -13.03 -1.65
N VAL A 10 -5.58 -14.11 -0.97
CA VAL A 10 -5.28 -14.36 0.44
C VAL A 10 -4.28 -15.50 0.51
N PHE A 11 -3.20 -15.31 1.26
CA PHE A 11 -2.16 -16.33 1.44
C PHE A 11 -1.45 -16.12 2.78
N PHE A 12 -0.80 -17.18 3.25
CA PHE A 12 0.01 -17.14 4.46
C PHE A 12 1.44 -16.67 4.14
N GLU A 13 1.88 -15.63 4.85
CA GLU A 13 3.24 -15.09 4.81
C GLU A 13 3.72 -15.02 6.26
N ASP A 14 4.57 -15.96 6.68
CA ASP A 14 4.95 -16.15 8.08
C ASP A 14 5.31 -14.81 8.77
N PRO A 15 4.71 -14.50 9.95
CA PRO A 15 3.80 -15.32 10.76
C PRO A 15 2.30 -15.03 10.53
N PHE A 16 1.93 -14.29 9.49
CA PHE A 16 0.59 -13.74 9.33
C PHE A 16 -0.10 -14.13 8.03
N TRP A 17 -1.43 -14.17 8.08
CA TRP A 17 -2.24 -14.16 6.87
C TRP A 17 -2.27 -12.76 6.27
N VAL A 18 -2.06 -12.72 4.95
CA VAL A 18 -1.99 -11.51 4.17
C VAL A 18 -3.05 -11.57 3.08
N CYS A 19 -3.75 -10.45 2.91
CA CYS A 19 -4.64 -10.20 1.78
C CYS A 19 -4.00 -9.15 0.87
N VAL A 20 -3.94 -9.44 -0.43
CA VAL A 20 -3.57 -8.45 -1.44
C VAL A 20 -4.72 -8.25 -2.41
N LEU A 21 -5.11 -6.98 -2.54
CA LEU A 21 -6.11 -6.53 -3.50
C LEU A 21 -5.38 -5.94 -4.71
N GLU A 22 -5.63 -6.48 -5.90
CA GLU A 22 -5.20 -5.92 -7.17
C GLU A 22 -6.39 -5.22 -7.83
N ARG A 23 -6.21 -3.97 -8.28
CA ARG A 23 -7.15 -3.22 -9.12
C ARG A 23 -6.50 -2.99 -10.48
N GLU A 24 -7.12 -3.47 -11.53
CA GLU A 24 -6.72 -3.25 -12.92
C GLU A 24 -7.72 -2.31 -13.60
N GLU A 25 -7.22 -1.17 -14.10
CA GLU A 25 -8.02 -0.15 -14.77
C GLU A 25 -7.14 0.56 -15.80
N ASN A 26 -7.66 0.79 -17.01
CA ASN A 26 -6.97 1.55 -18.06
C ASN A 26 -5.54 1.07 -18.36
N GLY A 27 -5.33 -0.25 -18.36
CA GLY A 27 -4.01 -0.86 -18.63
C GLY A 27 -2.98 -0.61 -17.52
N ARG A 28 -3.44 -0.27 -16.32
CA ARG A 28 -2.60 -0.08 -15.13
C ARG A 28 -3.10 -0.96 -13.99
N LEU A 29 -2.17 -1.39 -13.15
CA LEU A 29 -2.43 -2.17 -11.95
C LEU A 29 -1.97 -1.39 -10.73
N SER A 30 -2.86 -1.28 -9.77
CA SER A 30 -2.56 -0.82 -8.41
C SER A 30 -2.84 -1.96 -7.42
N ALA A 31 -2.07 -2.01 -6.34
CA ALA A 31 -2.20 -3.05 -5.34
C ALA A 31 -2.29 -2.48 -3.92
N CYS A 32 -3.00 -3.16 -3.03
CA CYS A 32 -3.05 -2.84 -1.60
C CYS A 32 -2.78 -4.13 -0.81
N LYS A 33 -1.88 -4.06 0.18
CA LYS A 33 -1.57 -5.18 1.10
C LYS A 33 -2.21 -4.91 2.45
N LEU A 34 -2.97 -5.88 2.94
CA LEU A 34 -3.56 -5.91 4.28
C LEU A 34 -3.01 -7.11 5.03
N THR A 35 -2.48 -6.89 6.23
CA THR A 35 -2.10 -7.98 7.14
C THR A 35 -3.30 -8.28 8.03
N LEU A 36 -3.84 -9.50 7.92
CA LEU A 36 -5.03 -9.97 8.66
C LEU A 36 -4.66 -10.58 10.02
N GLY A 37 -3.42 -11.07 10.14
CA GLY A 37 -2.97 -11.78 11.33
C GLY A 37 -3.32 -13.26 11.26
N GLY A 38 -4.48 -13.65 11.80
CA GLY A 38 -4.98 -15.02 11.77
C GLY A 38 -5.63 -15.40 10.44
N GLU A 39 -5.91 -16.69 10.27
CA GLU A 39 -6.61 -17.20 9.08
C GLU A 39 -8.02 -16.60 9.03
N PRO A 40 -8.36 -15.84 7.98
CA PRO A 40 -9.66 -15.21 7.90
C PRO A 40 -10.73 -16.22 7.47
N THR A 41 -11.91 -16.13 8.06
CA THR A 41 -13.10 -16.81 7.54
C THR A 41 -13.66 -16.05 6.33
N ASP A 42 -14.39 -16.75 5.46
CA ASP A 42 -15.03 -16.16 4.28
C ASP A 42 -15.94 -14.98 4.64
N GLY A 43 -16.69 -15.08 5.75
CA GLY A 43 -17.56 -14.00 6.25
C GLY A 43 -16.77 -12.76 6.65
N GLN A 44 -15.67 -12.94 7.39
CA GLN A 44 -14.77 -11.84 7.77
C GLN A 44 -14.15 -11.17 6.56
N MET A 45 -13.76 -11.94 5.53
CA MET A 45 -13.26 -11.38 4.28
C MET A 45 -14.32 -10.55 3.57
N TYR A 46 -15.56 -11.04 3.51
CA TYR A 46 -16.65 -10.32 2.87
C TYR A 46 -16.95 -8.98 3.57
N GLU A 47 -17.08 -9.00 4.90
CA GLU A 47 -17.29 -7.79 5.69
C GLU A 47 -16.13 -6.79 5.54
N LEU A 48 -14.89 -7.28 5.63
CA LEU A 48 -13.69 -6.47 5.44
C LEU A 48 -13.68 -5.77 4.09
N LEU A 49 -14.03 -6.49 3.02
CA LEU A 49 -14.10 -5.92 1.68
C LEU A 49 -15.18 -4.84 1.60
N LEU A 50 -16.36 -5.06 2.18
CA LEU A 50 -17.42 -4.05 2.19
C LEU A 50 -17.05 -2.80 3.00
N SER A 51 -16.47 -2.97 4.18
CA SER A 51 -16.16 -1.86 5.09
C SER A 51 -14.95 -1.05 4.64
N CYS A 52 -13.91 -1.71 4.13
CA CYS A 52 -12.62 -1.07 3.91
C CYS A 52 -12.44 -0.54 2.49
N TRP A 53 -13.22 -1.01 1.50
CA TRP A 53 -12.98 -0.71 0.08
C TRP A 53 -12.72 0.76 -0.24
N ARG A 54 -13.52 1.66 0.35
CA ARG A 54 -13.42 3.11 0.10
C ARG A 54 -12.22 3.77 0.78
N GLY A 55 -11.67 3.16 1.83
CA GLY A 55 -10.54 3.68 2.60
C GLY A 55 -9.19 3.05 2.25
N LEU A 56 -9.16 2.08 1.32
CA LEU A 56 -7.92 1.41 0.95
C LEU A 56 -6.97 2.36 0.22
N VAL A 57 -5.75 2.47 0.74
CA VAL A 57 -4.67 3.20 0.08
C VAL A 57 -3.96 2.24 -0.87
N PHE A 58 -4.23 2.43 -2.16
CA PHE A 58 -3.59 1.67 -3.22
C PHE A 58 -2.20 2.22 -3.53
N SER A 59 -1.32 1.33 -3.98
CA SER A 59 -0.03 1.70 -4.52
C SER A 59 -0.17 2.56 -5.77
N PRO A 60 0.89 3.30 -6.15
CA PRO A 60 0.99 3.91 -7.46
C PRO A 60 0.70 2.90 -8.56
N ALA A 61 0.03 3.37 -9.60
CA ALA A 61 -0.39 2.55 -10.71
C ALA A 61 0.82 2.16 -11.57
N VAL A 62 1.04 0.85 -11.76
CA VAL A 62 2.10 0.29 -12.60
C VAL A 62 1.51 -0.18 -13.92
N ALA A 63 2.23 -0.02 -15.03
CA ALA A 63 1.77 -0.48 -16.34
C ALA A 63 1.49 -2.00 -16.32
N ALA A 64 0.27 -2.39 -16.68
CA ALA A 64 -0.14 -3.78 -16.67
C ALA A 64 -1.12 -4.10 -17.80
N ARG A 65 -0.78 -5.10 -18.63
CA ARG A 65 -1.76 -5.74 -19.50
C ARG A 65 -2.90 -6.29 -18.65
N MET A 66 -4.13 -5.85 -18.95
CA MET A 66 -5.33 -6.37 -18.31
C MET A 66 -5.41 -7.88 -18.50
N ARG A 67 -5.76 -8.57 -17.42
CA ARG A 67 -6.02 -10.01 -17.48
C ARG A 67 -7.31 -10.21 -18.25
N THR A 68 -7.31 -11.23 -19.10
CA THR A 68 -8.52 -11.69 -19.78
C THR A 68 -8.89 -13.01 -19.14
N ASP A 69 -10.07 -13.06 -18.52
CA ASP A 69 -10.64 -14.34 -18.09
C ASP A 69 -10.83 -15.17 -19.36
N GLY A 70 -10.05 -16.25 -19.49
CA GLY A 70 -10.01 -17.03 -20.72
C GLY A 70 -11.41 -17.52 -21.09
N GLY A 71 -11.91 -17.19 -22.29
CA GLY A 71 -13.28 -17.50 -22.67
C GLY A 71 -13.65 -18.99 -22.71
N ASN A 72 -12.66 -19.90 -22.80
CA ASN A 72 -12.90 -21.35 -22.79
C ASN A 72 -12.78 -21.94 -21.37
N PRO A 73 -13.75 -22.75 -20.89
CA PRO A 73 -13.72 -23.43 -19.60
C PRO A 73 -12.39 -24.14 -19.27
N LYS A 74 -11.77 -24.83 -20.25
CA LYS A 74 -10.48 -25.51 -20.06
C LYS A 74 -9.35 -24.53 -19.73
N ARG A 75 -9.37 -23.35 -20.37
CA ARG A 75 -8.38 -22.28 -20.12
C ARG A 75 -8.60 -21.66 -18.74
N ARG A 76 -9.85 -21.44 -18.32
CA ARG A 76 -10.20 -20.95 -16.97
C ARG A 76 -9.70 -21.89 -15.88
N GLN A 77 -9.96 -23.19 -16.02
CA GLN A 77 -9.49 -24.20 -15.07
C GLN A 77 -7.96 -24.23 -14.97
N ARG A 78 -7.25 -24.21 -16.12
CA ARG A 78 -5.78 -24.18 -16.12
C ARG A 78 -5.22 -22.91 -15.47
N THR A 79 -5.84 -21.76 -15.71
CA THR A 79 -5.43 -20.50 -15.07
C THR A 79 -5.68 -20.52 -13.56
N ALA A 80 -6.80 -21.07 -13.11
CA ALA A 80 -7.09 -21.24 -11.68
C ALA A 80 -6.09 -22.19 -11.00
N ALA A 81 -5.80 -23.34 -11.63
CA ALA A 81 -4.82 -24.30 -11.12
C ALA A 81 -3.41 -23.69 -11.03
N SER A 82 -2.95 -23.00 -12.09
CA SER A 82 -1.65 -22.32 -12.09
C SER A 82 -1.57 -21.19 -11.06
N ALA A 83 -2.69 -20.54 -10.74
CA ALA A 83 -2.74 -19.54 -9.68
C ALA A 83 -2.64 -20.15 -8.27
N LEU A 84 -3.08 -21.39 -8.07
CA LEU A 84 -2.95 -22.12 -6.81
C LEU A 84 -1.53 -22.67 -6.62
N GLU A 85 -0.87 -23.10 -7.70
CA GLU A 85 0.54 -23.53 -7.67
C GLU A 85 1.49 -22.38 -7.32
N ASN A 86 1.23 -21.19 -7.87
CA ASN A 86 1.95 -19.97 -7.52
C ASN A 86 1.42 -19.44 -6.18
N ARG A 87 1.96 -19.96 -5.07
CA ARG A 87 1.63 -19.51 -3.71
C ARG A 87 2.02 -18.04 -3.50
N GLY A 88 1.13 -17.11 -3.86
CA GLY A 88 1.28 -15.70 -3.52
C GLY A 88 0.80 -14.71 -4.57
N VAL A 89 1.31 -13.49 -4.43
CA VAL A 89 0.91 -12.29 -5.20
C VAL A 89 1.62 -12.26 -6.56
N GLY A 90 0.94 -11.76 -7.59
CA GLY A 90 1.57 -11.54 -8.89
C GLY A 90 2.73 -10.54 -8.84
N THR A 91 3.72 -10.73 -9.71
CA THR A 91 4.95 -9.91 -9.77
C THR A 91 4.68 -8.42 -9.92
N LYS A 92 3.63 -8.03 -10.67
CA LYS A 92 3.25 -6.63 -10.85
C LYS A 92 2.72 -5.99 -9.57
N ALA A 93 1.92 -6.71 -8.80
CA ALA A 93 1.45 -6.22 -7.51
C ALA A 93 2.60 -6.14 -6.49
N GLN A 94 3.52 -7.11 -6.49
CA GLN A 94 4.76 -7.01 -5.69
C GLN A 94 5.59 -5.77 -6.07
N GLN A 95 5.75 -5.50 -7.37
CA GLN A 95 6.44 -4.31 -7.87
C GLN A 95 5.72 -3.02 -7.42
N ALA A 96 4.40 -2.97 -7.55
CA ALA A 96 3.61 -1.80 -7.18
C ALA A 96 3.71 -1.51 -5.67
N LEU A 97 3.59 -2.54 -4.82
CA LEU A 97 3.78 -2.44 -3.37
C LEU A 97 5.21 -2.02 -2.99
N ARG A 98 6.22 -2.48 -3.71
CA ARG A 98 7.62 -2.06 -3.50
C ARG A 98 7.78 -0.56 -3.77
N ILE A 99 7.25 -0.05 -4.89
CA ILE A 99 7.29 1.37 -5.23
C ILE A 99 6.62 2.21 -4.12
N GLN A 100 5.45 1.79 -3.65
CA GLN A 100 4.75 2.45 -2.54
C GLN A 100 5.61 2.51 -1.27
N ARG A 101 6.27 1.40 -0.90
CA ARG A 101 7.15 1.35 0.28
C ARG A 101 8.36 2.28 0.14
N GLU A 102 8.95 2.36 -1.05
CA GLU A 102 10.08 3.24 -1.33
C GLU A 102 9.67 4.71 -1.23
N GLN A 103 8.51 5.10 -1.78
CA GLN A 103 7.97 6.45 -1.67
C GLN A 103 7.67 6.84 -0.22
N GLY A 104 6.94 6.01 0.53
CA GLY A 104 6.66 6.28 1.93
C GLY A 104 7.92 6.28 2.81
N GLY A 105 8.99 5.60 2.40
CA GLY A 105 10.31 5.72 3.02
C GLY A 105 10.95 7.09 2.81
N ARG A 106 10.86 7.65 1.60
CA ARG A 106 11.38 8.98 1.25
C ARG A 106 10.59 10.08 1.94
N GLU A 107 9.26 10.01 1.92
CA GLU A 107 8.37 10.99 2.55
C GLU A 107 8.60 11.09 4.06
N ARG A 108 8.72 9.95 4.75
CA ARG A 108 9.02 9.93 6.19
C ARG A 108 10.37 10.57 6.52
N LYS A 109 11.38 10.34 5.68
CA LYS A 109 12.70 10.97 5.87
C LYS A 109 12.61 12.48 5.68
N ALA A 110 11.92 12.95 4.64
CA ALA A 110 11.71 14.37 4.38
C ALA A 110 10.94 15.04 5.54
N ALA A 111 9.85 14.43 6.00
CA ALA A 111 9.06 14.92 7.13
C ALA A 111 9.88 14.98 8.43
N ARG A 112 10.73 13.98 8.68
CA ARG A 112 11.65 13.98 9.83
C ARG A 112 12.64 15.15 9.74
N HIS A 113 13.26 15.35 8.59
CA HIS A 113 14.19 16.47 8.39
C HIS A 113 13.51 17.82 8.61
N ALA A 114 12.35 18.05 7.99
CA ALA A 114 11.60 19.30 8.16
C ALA A 114 11.22 19.58 9.62
N ARG A 115 10.84 18.53 10.38
CA ARG A 115 10.54 18.66 11.81
C ARG A 115 11.79 19.01 12.62
N ASP A 116 12.89 18.32 12.36
CA ASP A 116 14.15 18.53 13.09
C ASP A 116 14.67 19.97 12.83
N GLU A 117 14.61 20.47 11.59
CA GLU A 117 14.94 21.86 11.23
C GLU A 117 14.03 22.89 11.91
N ALA A 118 12.71 22.65 11.93
CA ALA A 118 11.76 23.53 12.61
C ALA A 118 12.01 23.61 14.13
N GLU A 119 12.42 22.49 14.75
CA GLU A 119 12.81 22.47 16.16
C GLU A 119 14.10 23.25 16.42
N GLU A 120 15.10 23.15 15.54
CA GLU A 120 16.36 23.89 15.65
C GLU A 120 16.13 25.40 15.53
N GLU A 121 15.35 25.83 14.54
CA GLU A 121 14.97 27.24 14.37
C GLU A 121 14.23 27.76 15.60
N ARG A 122 13.28 27.00 16.13
CA ARG A 122 12.57 27.35 17.38
C ARG A 122 13.53 27.50 18.56
N LYS A 123 14.46 26.56 18.73
CA LYS A 123 15.47 26.63 19.82
C LYS A 123 16.40 27.83 19.63
N PHE A 124 16.76 28.16 18.39
CA PHE A 124 17.58 29.32 18.07
C PHE A 124 16.87 30.64 18.41
N GLN A 125 15.62 30.81 17.97
CA GLN A 125 14.82 32.00 18.29
C GLN A 125 14.66 32.21 19.80
N LEU A 126 14.37 31.14 20.55
CA LEU A 126 14.29 31.21 22.01
C LEU A 126 15.62 31.64 22.66
N ARG A 127 16.76 31.19 22.12
CA ARG A 127 18.10 31.64 22.60
C ARG A 127 18.32 33.12 22.31
N GLN A 128 17.92 33.60 21.12
CA GLN A 128 18.03 35.01 20.75
C GLN A 128 17.16 35.90 21.64
N GLU A 129 15.91 35.50 21.89
CA GLU A 129 15.01 36.21 22.80
C GLU A 129 15.57 36.27 24.22
N LYS A 130 16.05 35.15 24.76
CA LYS A 130 16.71 35.12 26.07
C LYS A 130 17.93 36.05 26.12
N LYS A 131 18.74 36.11 25.06
CA LYS A 131 19.89 37.02 24.96
C LYS A 131 19.44 38.49 24.96
N LYS A 132 18.39 38.83 24.20
CA LYS A 132 17.80 40.18 24.17
C LYS A 132 17.24 40.58 25.53
N GLN A 133 16.53 39.70 26.22
CA GLN A 133 15.98 39.96 27.56
C GLN A 133 17.09 40.20 28.59
N LYS A 134 18.17 39.41 28.57
CA LYS A 134 19.33 39.61 29.45
C LYS A 134 20.01 40.98 29.24
N HIS A 135 20.01 41.50 28.01
CA HIS A 135 20.65 42.78 27.70
C HIS A 135 19.78 44.00 28.07
N ARG A 136 18.45 43.86 28.08
CA ARG A 136 17.51 44.93 28.47
C ARG A 136 17.32 45.11 29.99
N GLY A 137 17.82 44.17 30.80
CA GLY A 137 17.70 44.18 32.26
C GLY A 137 18.88 44.80 33.00
N ARG A 138 19.62 45.73 32.38
CA ARG A 138 20.71 46.48 33.01
C ARG A 138 20.51 47.98 32.80
#